data_AF-A0A9N9IUF9-F1
#
_entry.id   AF-A0A9N9IUF9-F1
#
_cell.length_a   1.000
_cell.length_b   1.000
_cell.length_c   1.000
_cell.angle_alpha   90.00
_cell.angle_beta   90.00
_cell.angle_gamma   90.00
#
_symmetry.space_group_name_H-M   'P 1'
#
loop_
_entity.id
_entity.type
_entity.pdbx_description
1 polymer ?
#
loop_
_entity_poly.entity_id
_entity_poly.type
_entity_poly.pdbx_seq_one_letter_code
_entity_poly.pdbx_strand_id
1 'polypeptide(L)'
;VTAGVWTRVRASVVNGGDGAFADETRKAHKGYSLTIPDRVKKYWLGFGVTLSFENDKWRGPFTNDEDRCYHFHGDESYWELFDC
;
A
#
# COMPACT_ATOMS: atom_id res chain seq x y z
N VAL A 1 -7.67 -23.70 -9.72
CA VAL A 1 -7.89 -22.25 -9.48
C VAL A 1 -6.54 -21.59 -9.63
N THR A 2 -6.30 -20.82 -10.69
CA THR A 2 -5.07 -20.01 -10.78
C THR A 2 -5.22 -18.90 -9.74
N ALA A 3 -4.63 -19.09 -8.56
CA ALA A 3 -4.60 -18.08 -7.51
C ALA A 3 -3.76 -16.91 -8.03
N GLY A 4 -4.41 -15.78 -8.34
CA GLY A 4 -3.69 -14.55 -8.64
C GLY A 4 -3.14 -13.95 -7.36
N VAL A 5 -1.98 -13.29 -7.46
CA VAL A 5 -1.34 -12.58 -6.33
C VAL A 5 -2.30 -11.52 -5.80
N TRP A 6 -2.52 -11.50 -4.49
CA TRP A 6 -3.33 -10.48 -3.81
C TRP A 6 -2.41 -9.44 -3.18
N THR A 7 -2.80 -8.19 -3.31
CA THR A 7 -1.99 -7.03 -2.94
C THR A 7 -2.85 -6.10 -2.08
N ARG A 8 -2.24 -5.47 -1.09
CA ARG A 8 -2.89 -4.61 -0.10
C ARG A 8 -2.17 -3.28 -0.01
N VAL A 9 -2.93 -2.20 0.11
CA VAL A 9 -2.44 -0.87 0.43
C VAL A 9 -3.21 -0.33 1.64
N ARG A 10 -2.50 0.27 2.59
CA ARG A 10 -3.08 0.86 3.79
C ARG A 10 -2.45 2.20 4.11
N ALA A 11 -3.24 3.11 4.67
CA ALA A 11 -2.77 4.38 5.19
C ALA A 11 -2.93 4.46 6.71
N SER A 12 -1.88 4.90 7.39
CA SER A 12 -1.85 5.04 8.86
C SER A 12 -1.13 6.31 9.29
N VAL A 13 -1.42 6.80 10.49
CA VAL A 13 -0.72 7.96 11.06
C VAL A 13 0.65 7.60 11.63
N VAL A 14 0.90 6.31 11.88
CA VAL A 14 2.16 5.76 12.39
C VAL A 14 2.74 4.72 11.44
N ASN A 15 4.07 4.61 11.39
CA ASN A 15 4.75 3.56 10.63
C ASN A 15 4.46 2.18 11.27
N GLY A 16 4.28 1.14 10.46
CA GLY A 16 3.92 -0.20 10.91
C GLY A 16 2.41 -0.49 10.91
N GLY A 17 1.57 0.52 10.68
CA GLY A 17 0.16 0.33 10.33
C GLY A 17 -0.80 0.15 11.48
N ASP A 18 -0.36 0.40 12.71
CA ASP A 18 -1.27 0.51 13.83
C ASP A 18 -2.23 1.69 13.61
N GLY A 19 -3.51 1.48 13.91
CA GLY A 19 -4.56 2.48 13.67
C GLY A 19 -4.71 2.91 12.20
N ALA A 20 -4.54 2.00 11.23
CA ALA A 20 -4.81 2.29 9.82
C ALA A 20 -6.24 2.84 9.63
N PHE A 21 -6.36 3.96 8.93
CA PHE A 21 -7.63 4.67 8.74
C PHE A 21 -8.20 4.51 7.32
N ALA A 22 -7.41 3.97 6.40
CA ALA A 22 -7.86 3.56 5.07
C ALA A 22 -7.11 2.29 4.66
N ASP A 23 -7.82 1.35 4.03
CA ASP A 23 -7.27 0.07 3.59
C ASP A 23 -7.99 -0.46 2.36
N GLU A 24 -7.25 -0.96 1.38
CA GLU A 24 -7.81 -1.64 0.22
C GLU A 24 -6.98 -2.88 -0.14
N THR A 25 -7.66 -3.98 -0.47
CA THR A 25 -7.04 -5.23 -0.95
C THR A 25 -7.67 -5.63 -2.29
N ARG A 26 -6.83 -5.94 -3.28
CA ARG A 26 -7.26 -6.36 -4.63
C ARG A 26 -6.34 -7.44 -5.18
N LYS A 27 -6.78 -8.09 -6.25
CA LYS A 27 -5.91 -8.95 -7.06
C LYS A 27 -4.98 -8.06 -7.90
N ALA A 28 -3.77 -8.55 -8.15
CA ALA A 28 -2.80 -7.90 -9.01
C ALA A 28 -3.44 -7.41 -10.33
N HIS A 29 -2.98 -6.26 -10.83
CA HIS A 29 -3.49 -5.57 -12.04
C HIS A 29 -4.92 -5.02 -11.95
N LYS A 30 -5.62 -5.16 -10.82
CA LYS A 30 -6.82 -4.38 -10.51
C LYS A 30 -6.36 -3.21 -9.62
N GLY A 31 -6.09 -2.06 -10.22
CA GLY A 31 -5.54 -0.89 -9.53
C GLY A 31 -6.29 -0.50 -8.25
N TYR A 32 -5.63 0.31 -7.42
CA TYR A 32 -6.12 0.77 -6.12
C TYR A 32 -6.49 2.25 -6.17
N SER A 33 -7.40 2.66 -5.30
CA SER A 33 -7.67 4.08 -5.06
C SER A 33 -7.97 4.27 -3.58
N LEU A 34 -6.99 4.77 -2.84
CA LEU A 34 -7.10 5.01 -1.41
C LEU A 34 -7.27 6.50 -1.12
N THR A 35 -8.42 6.91 -0.59
CA THR A 35 -8.69 8.31 -0.25
C THR A 35 -8.19 8.63 1.16
N ILE A 36 -7.33 9.64 1.29
CA ILE A 36 -6.83 10.13 2.58
C ILE A 36 -7.73 11.27 3.07
N PRO A 37 -8.33 11.19 4.28
CA PRO A 37 -9.17 12.27 4.79
C PRO A 37 -8.40 13.59 5.00
N ASP A 38 -8.96 14.73 4.58
CA ASP A 38 -8.33 16.08 4.67
C ASP A 38 -7.87 16.49 6.08
N ARG A 39 -8.50 15.92 7.12
CA ARG A 39 -8.12 16.12 8.53
C ARG A 39 -6.77 15.50 8.88
N VAL A 40 -6.33 14.49 8.15
CA VAL A 40 -5.03 13.84 8.32
C VAL A 40 -3.99 14.69 7.60
N LYS A 41 -3.03 15.25 8.36
CA LYS A 41 -1.98 16.13 7.81
C LYS A 41 -0.75 15.37 7.34
N LYS A 42 -0.44 14.27 8.00
CA LYS A 42 0.65 13.37 7.64
C LYS A 42 0.22 11.93 7.75
N TYR A 43 0.70 11.09 6.84
CA TYR A 43 0.36 9.68 6.80
C TYR A 43 1.51 8.85 6.25
N TRP A 44 1.49 7.57 6.58
CA TRP A 44 2.34 6.54 6.00
C TRP A 44 1.50 5.67 5.07
N LEU A 45 2.09 5.22 3.98
CA LEU A 45 1.52 4.17 3.13
C LEU A 45 2.26 2.87 3.40
N GLY A 46 1.50 1.83 3.74
CA GLY A 46 1.96 0.46 3.87
C GLY A 46 1.47 -0.36 2.69
N PHE A 47 2.37 -1.09 2.06
CA PHE A 47 2.09 -1.97 0.94
C PHE A 47 2.40 -3.40 1.35
N GLY A 48 1.54 -4.33 0.97
CA GLY A 48 1.70 -5.74 1.27
C GLY A 48 1.30 -6.63 0.11
N VAL A 49 1.91 -7.80 0.07
CA VAL A 49 1.54 -8.90 -0.83
C VAL A 49 1.10 -10.05 0.06
N THR A 50 -0.07 -10.60 -0.24
CA THR A 50 -0.63 -11.71 0.52
C THR A 50 0.24 -12.94 0.31
N LEU A 51 0.57 -13.67 1.39
CA LEU A 51 1.49 -14.83 1.40
C LEU A 51 2.94 -14.49 1.05
N SER A 52 3.31 -13.21 1.04
CA SER A 52 4.68 -12.77 0.79
C SER A 52 5.67 -13.30 1.82
N PHE A 53 6.86 -13.68 1.35
CA PHE A 53 8.01 -13.95 2.21
C PHE A 53 8.74 -12.67 2.64
N GLU A 54 8.50 -11.55 1.95
CA GLU A 54 8.95 -10.23 2.38
C GLU A 54 7.97 -9.57 3.35
N ASN A 55 8.49 -8.72 4.23
CA ASN A 55 7.70 -7.83 5.07
C ASN A 55 6.99 -6.75 4.24
N ASP A 56 5.91 -6.21 4.77
CA ASP A 56 5.25 -5.02 4.21
C ASP A 56 6.25 -3.86 4.04
N LYS A 57 6.19 -3.21 2.88
CA LYS A 57 7.01 -2.05 2.56
C LYS A 57 6.27 -0.78 2.94
N TRP A 58 6.95 0.10 3.66
CA TRP A 58 6.40 1.36 4.14
C TRP A 58 7.04 2.55 3.44
N ARG A 59 6.23 3.57 3.16
CA ARG A 59 6.65 4.84 2.55
C ARG A 59 6.04 6.01 3.32
N GLY A 60 6.79 7.10 3.45
CA GLY A 60 6.39 8.30 4.16
C GLY A 60 7.33 8.69 5.31
N PRO A 61 6.85 9.48 6.28
CA PRO A 61 5.51 10.06 6.31
C PRO A 61 5.36 11.10 5.20
N PHE A 62 4.25 11.06 4.48
CA PHE A 62 3.88 12.05 3.47
C PHE A 62 3.07 13.17 4.09
N THR A 63 3.19 14.37 3.53
CA THR A 63 2.21 15.44 3.72
C THR A 63 0.97 15.12 2.87
N ASN A 64 -0.23 15.44 3.38
CA ASN A 64 -1.48 15.28 2.64
C ASN A 64 -1.78 16.54 1.81
N ASP A 65 -0.97 16.77 0.78
CA ASP A 65 -1.03 17.92 -0.13
C ASP A 65 -1.07 17.54 -1.61
N GLU A 66 -0.75 16.30 -1.95
CA GLU A 66 -0.80 15.79 -3.32
C GLU A 66 -1.16 14.30 -3.39
N ASP A 67 -1.66 13.89 -4.56
CA ASP A 67 -1.91 12.49 -4.87
C ASP A 67 -0.60 11.73 -5.05
N ARG A 68 -0.58 10.47 -4.59
CA ARG A 68 0.57 9.57 -4.71
C ARG A 68 0.19 8.35 -5.54
N CYS A 69 1.11 7.92 -6.40
CA CYS A 69 0.89 6.79 -7.28
C CYS A 69 2.09 5.84 -7.20
N TYR A 70 1.79 4.54 -7.12
CA TYR A 70 2.78 3.47 -7.02
C TYR A 70 2.42 2.29 -7.92
N HIS A 71 3.45 1.68 -8.50
CA HIS A 71 3.36 0.43 -9.24
C HIS A 71 4.03 -0.71 -8.48
N PHE A 72 3.29 -1.81 -8.36
CA PHE A 72 3.81 -3.07 -7.86
C PHE A 72 4.50 -3.85 -8.97
N HIS A 73 5.67 -4.43 -8.69
CA HIS A 73 6.37 -5.31 -9.61
C HIS A 73 6.93 -6.53 -8.88
N GLY A 74 6.74 -7.73 -9.42
CA GLY A 74 7.24 -8.98 -8.83
C GLY A 74 6.13 -9.93 -8.38
N ASP A 75 6.42 -10.75 -7.38
CA ASP A 75 5.55 -11.81 -6.85
C ASP A 75 5.69 -11.99 -5.32
N GLU A 76 5.10 -13.05 -4.77
CA GLU A 76 5.10 -13.36 -3.32
C GLU A 76 6.51 -13.62 -2.76
N SER A 77 7.47 -14.02 -3.60
CA SER A 77 8.84 -14.30 -3.16
C SER A 77 9.73 -13.07 -3.15
N TYR A 78 9.55 -12.19 -4.14
CA TYR A 78 10.28 -10.93 -4.26
C TYR A 78 9.46 -9.91 -5.06
N TRP A 79 9.33 -8.71 -4.52
CA TRP A 79 8.59 -7.62 -5.15
C TRP A 79 9.19 -6.26 -4.85
N GLU A 80 8.87 -5.26 -5.65
CA GLU A 80 9.28 -3.88 -5.44
C GLU A 80 8.14 -2.90 -5.70
N LEU A 81 8.31 -1.68 -5.19
CA LEU A 81 7.44 -0.54 -5.43
C LEU A 81 8.19 0.51 -6.21
N PHE A 82 7.58 0.95 -7.31
CA PHE A 82 8.05 2.05 -8.12
C PHE A 82 7.06 3.20 -8.05
N ASP A 83 7.55 4.43 -8.02
CA ASP A 83 6.69 5.59 -8.26
C ASP A 83 6.13 5.51 -9.69
N CYS A 84 4.94 6.08 -9.87
CA CYS A 84 4.49 6.53 -11.19
C CYS A 84 5.24 7.85 -11.52
#